data_AF-A0A060RBS4-F1
#
_entry.id   AF-A0A060RBS4-F1
#
_cell.length_a   1.000
_cell.length_b   1.000
_cell.length_c   1.000
_cell.angle_alpha   90.00
_cell.angle_beta   90.00
_cell.angle_gamma   90.00
#
_symmetry.space_group_name_H-M   'P 1'
#
loop_
_entity.id
_entity.type
_entity.pdbx_description
1 polymer ?
#
loop_
_entity_poly.entity_id
_entity_poly.type
_entity_poly.pdbx_seq_one_letter_code
_entity_poly.pdbx_strand_id
1 'polypeptide(L)'
;MLSGELLEVQELWTSWQSDAPAYLADSMPQFDDYPAAAIAWAAYFGMGAAALWDENWGRYSSAESLYELIRTPRGFDAMDEYVTEELLKMGGIESVALSDFLCSAAHTALAMMRAEGVENGSKEAFHLYASTVAVFFRVGVAISLQRAGYAYHKVKVDLTPSSVVSD
;
A
#
# COMPACT_ATOMS: atom_id res chain seq x y z
N MET A 1 -10.80 -4.86 -10.56
CA MET A 1 -9.80 -4.01 -11.26
C MET A 1 -10.22 -2.56 -11.04
N LEU A 2 -9.27 -1.70 -10.68
CA LEU A 2 -9.51 -0.37 -10.11
C LEU A 2 -10.26 0.56 -11.09
N SER A 3 -11.19 1.39 -10.60
CA SER A 3 -12.09 2.22 -11.42
C SER A 3 -11.49 3.55 -11.88
N GLY A 4 -10.18 3.60 -12.14
CA GLY A 4 -9.45 4.78 -12.62
C GLY A 4 -9.05 5.80 -11.55
N GLU A 5 -9.56 5.68 -10.32
CA GLU A 5 -9.11 6.40 -9.13
C GLU A 5 -8.73 5.37 -8.05
N LEU A 6 -7.59 5.58 -7.38
CA LEU A 6 -7.17 4.73 -6.26
C LEU A 6 -8.02 5.11 -5.05
N LEU A 7 -8.69 4.13 -4.44
CA LEU A 7 -9.35 4.32 -3.14
C LEU A 7 -8.27 4.55 -2.06
N GLU A 8 -8.48 5.55 -1.23
CA GLU A 8 -7.52 5.94 -0.19
C GLU A 8 -8.22 6.17 1.13
N VAL A 9 -7.48 5.90 2.21
CA VAL A 9 -7.88 6.14 3.60
C VAL A 9 -6.76 6.94 4.24
N GLN A 10 -7.09 8.14 4.75
CA GLN A 10 -6.10 9.07 5.27
C GLN A 10 -5.36 8.50 6.48
N GLU A 11 -6.05 7.72 7.31
CA GLU A 11 -5.50 7.02 8.46
C GLU A 11 -4.41 6.04 8.04
N LEU A 12 -4.64 5.26 6.98
CA LEU A 12 -3.66 4.30 6.46
C LEU A 12 -2.44 4.99 5.85
N TRP A 13 -2.64 6.14 5.19
CA TRP A 13 -1.52 6.95 4.71
C TRP A 13 -0.68 7.51 5.86
N THR A 14 -1.33 7.92 6.96
CA THR A 14 -0.65 8.39 8.17
C THR A 14 0.15 7.25 8.81
N SER A 15 -0.41 6.04 8.90
CA SER A 15 0.33 4.86 9.37
C SER A 15 1.52 4.53 8.48
N TRP A 16 1.38 4.59 7.15
CA TRP A 16 2.49 4.41 6.22
C TRP A 16 3.62 5.40 6.48
N GLN A 17 3.34 6.68 6.73
CA GLN A 17 4.38 7.68 7.02
C GLN A 17 5.21 7.34 8.26
N SER A 18 4.58 6.72 9.27
CA SER A 18 5.27 6.24 10.47
C SER A 18 6.06 4.94 10.21
N ASP A 19 5.48 4.02 9.44
CA ASP A 19 6.03 2.68 9.21
C ASP A 19 7.04 2.60 8.06
N ALA A 20 7.04 3.57 7.14
CA ALA A 20 7.88 3.57 5.95
C ALA A 20 9.38 3.39 6.24
N PRO A 21 9.98 3.99 7.28
CA PRO A 21 11.39 3.75 7.60
C PRO A 21 11.69 2.27 7.92
N ALA A 22 10.82 1.60 8.66
CA ALA A 22 10.97 0.18 8.99
C ALA A 22 10.79 -0.71 7.76
N TYR A 23 9.78 -0.42 6.93
CA TYR A 23 9.59 -1.10 5.65
C TYR A 23 10.81 -0.94 4.72
N LEU A 24 11.35 0.27 4.62
CA LEU A 24 12.52 0.55 3.78
C LEU A 24 13.77 -0.18 4.29
N ALA A 25 13.95 -0.26 5.62
CA ALA A 25 15.07 -0.97 6.23
C ALA A 25 15.07 -2.47 5.87
N ASP A 26 13.91 -3.12 5.81
CA ASP A 26 13.80 -4.52 5.40
C ASP A 26 13.83 -4.70 3.87
N SER A 27 13.23 -3.78 3.12
CA SER A 27 13.07 -3.93 1.66
C SER A 27 14.31 -3.56 0.85
N MET A 28 15.12 -2.60 1.31
CA MET A 28 16.30 -2.15 0.57
C MET A 28 17.35 -3.26 0.37
N PRO A 29 17.71 -4.09 1.37
CA PRO A 29 18.61 -5.23 1.16
C PRO A 29 18.09 -6.21 0.10
N GLN A 30 16.78 -6.37 -0.02
CA GLN A 30 16.16 -7.27 -1.00
C GLN A 30 16.12 -6.68 -2.41
N PHE A 31 16.28 -5.36 -2.55
CA PHE A 31 16.19 -4.69 -3.84
C PHE A 31 17.33 -5.08 -4.80
N ASP A 32 18.51 -5.40 -4.26
CA ASP A 32 19.68 -5.76 -5.07
C ASP A 32 19.48 -7.08 -5.82
N ASP A 33 18.88 -8.07 -5.15
CA ASP A 33 18.63 -9.40 -5.72
C ASP A 33 17.23 -9.52 -6.35
N TYR A 34 16.22 -8.87 -5.78
CA TYR A 34 14.80 -9.03 -6.14
C TYR A 34 14.06 -7.68 -6.22
N PRO A 35 14.46 -6.76 -7.13
CA PRO A 35 13.94 -5.39 -7.15
C PRO A 35 12.43 -5.31 -7.38
N ALA A 36 11.89 -6.15 -8.26
CA ALA A 36 10.44 -6.17 -8.53
C ALA A 36 9.65 -6.72 -7.33
N ALA A 37 10.17 -7.74 -6.64
CA ALA A 37 9.51 -8.30 -5.46
C ALA A 37 9.52 -7.28 -4.30
N ALA A 38 10.66 -6.63 -4.05
CA ALA A 38 10.79 -5.58 -3.04
C ALA A 38 9.82 -4.41 -3.25
N ILE A 39 9.56 -4.06 -4.52
CA ILE A 39 8.53 -3.07 -4.88
C ILE A 39 7.11 -3.63 -4.64
N ALA A 40 6.83 -4.85 -5.11
CA ALA A 40 5.51 -5.47 -5.01
C ALA A 40 5.06 -5.73 -3.57
N TRP A 41 5.98 -6.08 -2.67
CA TRP A 41 5.70 -6.30 -1.24
C TRP A 41 5.08 -5.09 -0.53
N ALA A 42 5.33 -3.87 -1.01
CA ALA A 42 4.71 -2.68 -0.44
C ALA A 42 3.19 -2.68 -0.69
N ALA A 43 2.74 -3.22 -1.82
CA ALA A 43 1.32 -3.40 -2.09
C ALA A 43 0.70 -4.43 -1.15
N TYR A 44 1.39 -5.54 -0.85
CA TYR A 44 0.89 -6.50 0.15
C TYR A 44 0.78 -5.88 1.54
N PHE A 45 1.75 -5.04 1.95
CA PHE A 45 1.60 -4.27 3.19
C PHE A 45 0.36 -3.37 3.15
N GLY A 46 0.16 -2.60 2.07
CA GLY A 46 -1.04 -1.77 1.92
C GLY A 46 -2.35 -2.55 1.95
N MET A 47 -2.37 -3.73 1.33
CA MET A 47 -3.53 -4.62 1.35
C MET A 47 -3.84 -5.14 2.75
N GLY A 48 -2.81 -5.58 3.48
CA GLY A 48 -2.95 -6.03 4.87
C GLY A 48 -3.40 -4.92 5.80
N ALA A 49 -2.83 -3.72 5.65
CA ALA A 49 -3.21 -2.55 6.45
C ALA A 49 -4.68 -2.17 6.24
N ALA A 50 -5.14 -2.19 4.99
CA ALA A 50 -6.54 -1.98 4.66
C ALA A 50 -7.46 -3.09 5.20
N ALA A 51 -7.02 -4.35 5.20
CA ALA A 51 -7.79 -5.46 5.77
C ALA A 51 -7.97 -5.30 7.29
N LEU A 52 -6.91 -4.93 8.01
CA LEU A 52 -6.98 -4.67 9.46
C LEU A 52 -7.85 -3.43 9.77
N TRP A 53 -7.74 -2.39 8.96
CA TRP A 53 -8.58 -1.19 9.09
C TRP A 53 -10.07 -1.51 8.92
N ASP A 54 -10.42 -2.29 7.90
CA ASP A 54 -11.78 -2.75 7.64
C ASP A 54 -12.30 -3.67 8.75
N GLU A 55 -11.45 -4.58 9.26
CA GLU A 55 -11.83 -5.51 10.33
C GLU A 55 -12.18 -4.78 11.63
N ASN A 56 -11.26 -3.94 12.14
CA ASN A 56 -11.47 -3.19 13.38
C ASN A 56 -10.43 -2.08 13.57
N TRP A 57 -10.63 -0.94 12.90
CA TRP A 57 -9.72 0.19 13.05
C TRP A 57 -9.53 0.66 14.51
N GLY A 58 -10.57 0.63 15.34
CA GLY A 58 -10.47 1.02 16.75
C GLY A 58 -9.46 0.19 17.55
N ARG A 59 -9.30 -1.09 17.21
CA ARG A 59 -8.27 -1.97 17.78
C ARG A 59 -6.89 -1.66 17.21
N TYR A 60 -6.76 -1.66 15.89
CA TYR A 60 -5.44 -1.64 15.24
C TYR A 60 -4.82 -0.23 15.16
N SER A 61 -5.61 0.83 15.24
CA SER A 61 -5.12 2.22 15.35
C SER A 61 -4.33 2.50 16.63
N SER A 62 -4.48 1.65 17.66
CA SER A 62 -3.71 1.74 18.90
C SER A 62 -2.36 1.00 18.84
N ALA A 63 -2.10 0.26 17.76
CA ALA A 63 -0.84 -0.42 17.57
C ALA A 63 0.29 0.59 17.32
N GLU A 64 1.48 0.27 17.81
CA GLU A 64 2.67 1.09 17.57
C GLU A 64 3.08 1.10 16.09
N SER A 65 2.94 -0.04 15.42
CA SER A 65 3.24 -0.20 14.00
C SER A 65 2.29 -1.21 13.35
N LEU A 66 1.61 -0.79 12.27
CA LEU A 66 0.82 -1.73 11.46
C LEU A 66 1.75 -2.64 10.66
N TYR A 67 2.87 -2.10 10.19
CA TYR A 67 3.88 -2.86 9.48
C TYR A 67 4.40 -4.03 10.32
N GLU A 68 4.78 -3.82 11.58
CA GLU A 68 5.26 -4.91 12.43
C GLU A 68 4.18 -5.96 12.69
N LEU A 69 2.91 -5.57 12.88
CA LEU A 69 1.79 -6.50 13.03
C LEU A 69 1.60 -7.40 11.81
N ILE A 70 1.83 -6.86 10.61
CA ILE A 70 1.65 -7.58 9.35
C ILE A 70 2.89 -8.40 8.99
N ARG A 71 4.09 -7.87 9.25
CA ARG A 71 5.37 -8.49 8.90
C ARG A 71 5.78 -9.61 9.85
N THR A 72 5.62 -9.41 11.16
CA THR A 72 6.15 -10.33 12.19
C THR A 72 5.61 -11.76 12.11
N PRO A 73 4.33 -12.02 11.80
CA PRO A 73 3.78 -13.38 11.80
C PRO A 73 4.52 -14.39 10.91
N ARG A 74 5.05 -13.96 9.76
CA ARG A 74 5.81 -14.83 8.84
C ARG A 74 7.17 -14.28 8.40
N GLY A 75 7.51 -13.06 8.79
CA GLY A 75 8.69 -12.35 8.32
C GLY A 75 8.43 -11.55 7.04
N PHE A 76 9.42 -10.74 6.65
CA PHE A 76 9.31 -9.89 5.45
C PHE A 76 9.16 -10.71 4.17
N ASP A 77 9.98 -11.76 4.01
CA ASP A 77 10.06 -12.57 2.79
C ASP A 77 8.78 -13.40 2.50
N ALA A 78 7.91 -13.58 3.50
CA ALA A 78 6.64 -14.33 3.40
C ALA A 78 5.43 -13.47 3.82
N MET A 79 5.59 -12.14 3.78
CA MET A 79 4.53 -11.20 4.17
C MET A 79 3.34 -11.25 3.20
N ASP A 80 3.60 -11.42 1.92
CA ASP A 80 2.58 -11.61 0.88
C ASP A 80 1.71 -12.84 1.13
N GLU A 81 2.31 -13.96 1.49
CA GLU A 81 1.57 -15.17 1.88
C GLU A 81 0.71 -14.93 3.11
N TYR A 82 1.25 -14.27 4.15
CA TYR A 82 0.46 -13.93 5.34
C TYR A 82 -0.74 -13.03 5.00
N VAL A 83 -0.51 -11.96 4.23
CA VAL A 83 -1.57 -11.03 3.84
C VAL A 83 -2.64 -11.74 3.02
N THR A 84 -2.25 -12.52 2.03
CA THR A 84 -3.20 -13.19 1.13
C THR A 84 -3.95 -14.30 1.85
N GLU A 85 -3.26 -15.21 2.53
CA GLU A 85 -3.86 -16.40 3.13
C GLU A 85 -4.58 -16.10 4.44
N GLU A 86 -4.02 -15.22 5.29
CA GLU A 86 -4.53 -15.00 6.64
C GLU A 86 -5.44 -13.78 6.75
N LEU A 87 -5.03 -12.63 6.23
CA LEU A 87 -5.80 -11.40 6.37
C LEU A 87 -6.94 -11.34 5.36
N LEU A 88 -6.67 -11.68 4.10
CA LEU A 88 -7.65 -11.56 3.03
C LEU A 88 -8.42 -12.85 2.73
N LYS A 89 -7.97 -13.99 3.29
CA LYS A 89 -8.51 -15.32 3.00
C LYS A 89 -8.63 -15.58 1.49
N MET A 90 -7.61 -15.15 0.76
CA MET A 90 -7.49 -15.24 -0.69
C MET A 90 -6.67 -16.48 -1.07
N GLY A 91 -7.16 -17.26 -2.03
CA GLY A 91 -6.46 -18.46 -2.49
C GLY A 91 -6.77 -18.80 -3.94
N GLY A 92 -6.02 -19.77 -4.48
CA GLY A 92 -6.21 -20.27 -5.84
C GLY A 92 -6.00 -19.20 -6.91
N ILE A 93 -6.90 -19.17 -7.89
CA ILE A 93 -6.77 -18.31 -9.09
C ILE A 93 -6.71 -16.82 -8.74
N GLU A 94 -7.41 -16.37 -7.69
CA GLU A 94 -7.43 -14.96 -7.28
C GLU A 94 -6.04 -14.51 -6.79
N SER A 95 -5.38 -15.33 -5.96
CA SER A 95 -4.03 -15.03 -5.45
C SER A 95 -2.99 -15.01 -6.58
N VAL A 96 -3.08 -15.96 -7.52
CA VAL A 96 -2.20 -15.99 -8.71
C VAL A 96 -2.39 -14.73 -9.56
N ALA A 97 -3.63 -14.37 -9.86
CA ALA A 97 -3.92 -13.19 -10.66
C ALA A 97 -3.45 -11.87 -9.99
N LEU A 98 -3.57 -11.78 -8.67
CA LEU A 98 -3.04 -10.65 -7.90
C LEU A 98 -1.52 -10.59 -7.99
N SER A 99 -0.84 -11.72 -7.76
CA SER A 99 0.63 -11.80 -7.81
C SER A 99 1.16 -11.44 -9.20
N ASP A 100 0.57 -11.99 -10.26
CA ASP A 100 0.94 -11.67 -11.64
C ASP A 100 0.76 -10.19 -11.97
N PHE A 101 -0.34 -9.59 -11.49
CA PHE A 101 -0.61 -8.16 -11.66
C PHE A 101 0.43 -7.30 -10.95
N LEU A 102 0.67 -7.56 -9.66
CA LEU A 102 1.61 -6.77 -8.85
C LEU A 102 3.05 -6.93 -9.37
N CYS A 103 3.44 -8.13 -9.78
CA CYS A 103 4.72 -8.39 -10.41
C CYS A 103 4.86 -7.59 -11.71
N SER A 104 3.87 -7.66 -12.61
CA SER A 104 3.89 -6.91 -13.88
C SER A 104 3.96 -5.39 -13.65
N ALA A 105 3.20 -4.88 -12.68
CA ALA A 105 3.24 -3.48 -12.29
C ALA A 105 4.62 -3.09 -11.74
N ALA A 106 5.22 -3.91 -10.88
CA ALA A 106 6.54 -3.65 -10.29
C ALA A 106 7.65 -3.67 -11.34
N HIS A 107 7.60 -4.58 -12.30
CA HIS A 107 8.50 -4.59 -13.45
C HIS A 107 8.37 -3.32 -14.29
N THR A 108 7.15 -2.83 -14.51
CA THR A 108 6.90 -1.58 -15.23
C THR A 108 7.48 -0.39 -14.46
N ALA A 109 7.22 -0.30 -13.16
CA ALA A 109 7.77 0.75 -12.30
C ALA A 109 9.30 0.72 -12.28
N LEU A 110 9.91 -0.46 -12.16
CA LEU A 110 11.36 -0.64 -12.23
C LEU A 110 11.95 -0.19 -13.57
N ALA A 111 11.27 -0.46 -14.69
CA ALA A 111 11.69 0.02 -16.00
C ALA A 111 11.64 1.56 -16.08
N MET A 112 10.60 2.18 -15.51
CA MET A 112 10.50 3.64 -15.41
C MET A 112 11.61 4.22 -14.52
N MET A 113 11.87 3.63 -13.36
CA MET A 113 12.94 4.05 -12.46
C MET A 113 14.32 4.02 -13.14
N ARG A 114 14.59 2.97 -13.93
CA ARG A 114 15.84 2.84 -14.69
C ARG A 114 15.95 3.89 -15.80
N ALA A 115 14.83 4.27 -16.41
CA ALA A 115 14.80 5.29 -17.46
C ALA A 115 15.13 6.70 -16.93
N GLU A 116 14.92 6.97 -15.63
CA GLU A 116 15.32 8.22 -14.98
C GLU A 116 16.86 8.41 -14.96
N GLY A 117 17.64 7.34 -15.14
CA GLY A 117 19.10 7.42 -15.25
C GLY A 117 19.81 7.86 -13.97
N VAL A 118 19.17 7.64 -12.81
CA VAL A 118 19.70 8.02 -11.50
C VAL A 118 20.90 7.14 -11.13
N GLU A 119 21.92 7.73 -10.50
CA GLU A 119 23.11 7.00 -10.05
C GLU A 119 22.75 6.00 -8.93
N ASN A 120 23.20 4.75 -9.07
CA ASN A 120 23.00 3.72 -8.06
C ASN A 120 23.67 4.12 -6.73
N GLY A 121 22.97 3.92 -5.61
CA GLY A 121 23.47 4.27 -4.27
C GLY A 121 23.42 5.77 -3.94
N SER A 122 22.91 6.62 -4.84
CA SER A 122 22.66 8.04 -4.57
C SER A 122 21.44 8.26 -3.67
N LYS A 123 21.33 9.46 -3.10
CA LYS A 123 20.15 9.88 -2.33
C LYS A 123 18.91 9.94 -3.22
N GLU A 124 19.10 10.36 -4.46
CA GLU A 124 18.08 10.44 -5.48
C GLU A 124 17.52 9.05 -5.81
N ALA A 125 18.38 8.03 -5.91
CA ALA A 125 17.95 6.65 -6.13
C ALA A 125 17.12 6.13 -4.94
N PHE A 126 17.55 6.44 -3.72
CA PHE A 126 16.80 6.11 -2.51
C PHE A 126 15.42 6.78 -2.51
N HIS A 127 15.34 8.08 -2.80
CA HIS A 127 14.06 8.81 -2.84
C HIS A 127 13.12 8.30 -3.94
N LEU A 128 13.68 7.94 -5.10
CA LEU A 128 12.92 7.36 -6.21
C LEU A 128 12.34 5.99 -5.82
N TYR A 129 13.14 5.14 -5.17
CA TYR A 129 12.67 3.86 -4.64
C TYR A 129 11.60 4.05 -3.54
N ALA A 130 11.87 4.91 -2.56
CA ALA A 130 10.94 5.22 -1.46
C ALA A 130 9.59 5.74 -1.96
N SER A 131 9.60 6.61 -2.97
CA SER A 131 8.38 7.12 -3.60
C SER A 131 7.64 6.03 -4.37
N THR A 132 8.37 5.12 -5.02
CA THR A 132 7.79 4.00 -5.76
C THR A 132 7.07 3.04 -4.82
N VAL A 133 7.72 2.60 -3.73
CA VAL A 133 7.08 1.70 -2.76
C VAL A 133 5.87 2.36 -2.07
N ALA A 134 5.89 3.67 -1.84
CA ALA A 134 4.75 4.41 -1.32
C ALA A 134 3.54 4.39 -2.28
N VAL A 135 3.78 4.45 -3.60
CA VAL A 135 2.71 4.26 -4.60
C VAL A 135 2.18 2.84 -4.57
N PHE A 136 3.05 1.83 -4.45
CA PHE A 136 2.63 0.43 -4.35
C PHE A 136 1.79 0.18 -3.10
N PHE A 137 2.15 0.75 -1.95
CA PHE A 137 1.33 0.73 -0.75
C PHE A 137 -0.09 1.26 -1.03
N ARG A 138 -0.22 2.44 -1.66
CA ARG A 138 -1.53 3.02 -2.02
C ARG A 138 -2.32 2.14 -2.98
N VAL A 139 -1.65 1.53 -3.97
CA VAL A 139 -2.26 0.56 -4.88
C VAL A 139 -2.81 -0.63 -4.09
N GLY A 140 -2.04 -1.16 -3.14
CA GLY A 140 -2.46 -2.24 -2.26
C GLY A 140 -3.69 -1.90 -1.42
N VAL A 141 -3.67 -0.73 -0.78
CA VAL A 141 -4.83 -0.20 -0.03
C VAL A 141 -6.06 -0.17 -0.94
N ALA A 142 -5.93 0.40 -2.14
CA ALA A 142 -7.05 0.52 -3.07
C ALA A 142 -7.61 -0.83 -3.53
N ILE A 143 -6.75 -1.82 -3.78
CA ILE A 143 -7.15 -3.19 -4.15
C ILE A 143 -7.99 -3.82 -3.04
N SER A 144 -7.51 -3.75 -1.80
CA SER A 144 -8.18 -4.35 -0.64
C SER A 144 -9.53 -3.67 -0.35
N LEU A 145 -9.58 -2.34 -0.39
CA LEU A 145 -10.83 -1.59 -0.23
C LEU A 145 -11.85 -1.89 -1.33
N GLN A 146 -11.40 -1.96 -2.59
CA GLN A 146 -12.29 -2.34 -3.70
C GLN A 146 -12.85 -3.75 -3.48
N ARG A 147 -12.02 -4.69 -3.01
CA ARG A 147 -12.44 -6.07 -2.69
C ARG A 147 -13.45 -6.11 -1.54
N ALA A 148 -13.28 -5.27 -0.53
CA ALA A 148 -14.22 -5.12 0.59
C ALA A 148 -15.54 -4.41 0.20
N GLY A 149 -15.65 -3.89 -1.03
CA GLY A 149 -16.88 -3.29 -1.56
C GLY A 149 -16.96 -1.77 -1.42
N TYR A 150 -15.86 -1.10 -1.07
CA TYR A 150 -15.80 0.36 -1.04
C TYR A 150 -15.78 0.96 -2.45
N ALA A 151 -16.38 2.14 -2.59
CA ALA A 151 -16.42 2.89 -3.83
C ALA A 151 -16.44 4.41 -3.58
N TYR A 152 -15.94 5.19 -4.54
CA TYR A 152 -16.06 6.65 -4.50
C TYR A 152 -17.51 7.09 -4.77
N HIS A 153 -18.06 7.88 -3.84
CA HIS A 153 -19.33 8.57 -4.03
C HIS A 153 -19.09 10.07 -4.12
N LYS A 154 -19.34 10.66 -5.30
CA LYS A 154 -19.27 12.12 -5.48
C LYS A 154 -20.44 12.77 -4.76
N VAL A 155 -20.17 13.47 -3.67
CA VAL A 155 -21.16 14.30 -2.97
C VAL A 155 -21.11 15.70 -3.57
N LYS A 156 -22.26 16.19 -4.06
CA LYS A 156 -22.43 17.61 -4.39
C LYS A 156 -22.72 18.35 -3.09
N VAL A 157 -21.79 19.22 -2.68
CA VAL A 157 -22.03 20.11 -1.54
C VAL A 157 -22.70 21.37 -2.08
N ASP A 158 -24.02 21.47 -1.90
CA ASP A 158 -24.75 22.71 -2.14
C ASP A 158 -24.45 23.67 -0.99
N LEU A 159 -23.51 24.58 -1.21
CA LEU A 159 -23.24 25.68 -0.28
C LEU A 159 -24.38 26.69 -0.35
N THR A 160 -25.47 26.47 0.37
CA THR A 160 -26.40 27.56 0.71
C THR A 160 -25.72 28.45 1.74
N PRO A 161 -25.54 29.77 1.50
CA PRO A 161 -24.98 30.67 2.49
C PRO A 161 -25.93 30.73 3.68
N SER A 162 -25.53 30.13 4.81
CA SER A 162 -26.31 30.20 6.05
C SER A 162 -26.36 31.67 6.50
N SER A 163 -27.57 32.15 6.73
CA SER A 163 -27.91 33.49 7.20
C SER A 163 -26.99 33.95 8.33
N VAL A 164 -26.35 35.10 8.11
CA VAL A 164 -25.79 35.96 9.16
C VAL A 164 -26.88 36.17 10.20
N VAL A 165 -26.73 35.54 11.37
CA VAL A 165 -27.51 35.91 12.55
C VAL A 165 -26.86 37.17 13.10
N SER A 166 -27.49 38.30 12.80
CA SER A 166 -27.30 39.54 13.55
C SER A 166 -28.18 39.45 14.79
N ASP A 167 -27.58 39.48 15.97
CA ASP A 167 -28.15 40.05 17.20
C ASP A 167 -27.02 40.66 18.03
#